data_AF-A0A7K2VCX7-F1
#
_entry.id   AF-A0A7K2VCX7-F1
#
_cell.length_a   1.000
_cell.length_b   1.000
_cell.length_c   1.000
_cell.angle_alpha   90.00
_cell.angle_beta   90.00
_cell.angle_gamma   90.00
#
_symmetry.space_group_name_H-M   'P 1'
#
loop_
_entity.id
_entity.type
_entity.pdbx_description
1 polymer ?
#
loop_
_entity_poly.entity_id
_entity_poly.type
_entity_poly.pdbx_seq_one_letter_code
_entity_poly.pdbx_strand_id
1 'polypeptide(L)'
;RGEPASDLPRELTLHVGSSAVPVTVRPLGEDTARLRLGTSLPLRVGDGALLRDPGRHSIPAGVIVLDVRPPRLTRRGAAAARDEELREADAAGELRRRGLIRRSELLAMGVTPPADPVTGDWLADPDHWATLRERLGAVVEEHAARHPLDPGLPLEAARQALGLPDRSLVEALSAQSPGLRYSEGRLYGSQARPTLPPRIAAAVEAVRADLAQQPFRAPEAGRLAELGLDAKLLAAAEAAGAL
;
A
#
# COMPACT_ATOMS: atom_id res chain seq x y z
N ARG A 1 -29.24 -14.30 -14.73
CA ARG A 1 -30.46 -14.51 -15.57
C ARG A 1 -31.66 -14.22 -14.68
N GLY A 2 -32.54 -13.32 -15.08
CA GLY A 2 -33.66 -12.87 -14.25
C GLY A 2 -34.13 -11.48 -14.66
N GLU A 3 -35.03 -10.92 -13.86
CA GLU A 3 -35.46 -9.52 -13.96
C GLU A 3 -34.26 -8.56 -13.78
N PRO A 4 -34.30 -7.36 -14.37
CA PRO A 4 -33.29 -6.33 -14.15
C PRO A 4 -33.12 -6.02 -12.66
N ALA A 5 -31.90 -5.70 -12.23
CA ALA A 5 -31.61 -5.40 -10.84
C ALA A 5 -32.46 -4.26 -10.28
N SER A 6 -32.82 -3.26 -11.11
CA SER A 6 -33.72 -2.15 -10.75
C SER A 6 -35.14 -2.58 -10.43
N ASP A 7 -35.58 -3.71 -10.99
CA ASP A 7 -36.97 -4.17 -10.93
C ASP A 7 -37.16 -5.17 -9.79
N LEU A 8 -36.06 -5.67 -9.23
CA LEU A 8 -36.08 -6.60 -8.10
C LEU A 8 -36.69 -5.94 -6.85
N PRO A 9 -37.55 -6.67 -6.11
CA PRO A 9 -38.00 -6.26 -4.80
C PRO A 9 -36.82 -5.99 -3.85
N ARG A 10 -36.99 -4.99 -2.99
CA ARG A 10 -35.95 -4.59 -2.03
C ARG A 10 -35.61 -5.68 -1.00
N GLU A 11 -36.57 -6.51 -0.65
CA GLU A 11 -36.41 -7.60 0.32
C GLU A 11 -36.71 -8.93 -0.36
N LEU A 12 -35.73 -9.82 -0.36
CA LEU A 12 -35.80 -11.15 -0.98
C LEU A 12 -35.16 -12.18 -0.06
N THR A 13 -35.31 -13.46 -0.39
CA THR A 13 -34.57 -14.55 0.25
C THR A 13 -33.52 -15.09 -0.71
N LEU A 14 -32.25 -15.07 -0.29
CA LEU A 14 -31.15 -15.68 -1.01
C LEU A 14 -31.06 -17.16 -0.64
N HIS A 15 -31.15 -18.01 -1.65
CA HIS A 15 -30.96 -19.44 -1.55
C HIS A 15 -29.59 -19.83 -2.11
N VAL A 16 -28.74 -20.41 -1.26
CA VAL A 16 -27.40 -20.91 -1.60
C VAL A 16 -27.26 -22.30 -1.00
N GLY A 17 -27.16 -23.32 -1.84
CA GLY A 17 -27.21 -24.71 -1.40
C GLY A 17 -28.49 -24.97 -0.58
N SER A 18 -28.33 -25.46 0.66
CA SER A 18 -29.43 -25.69 1.60
C SER A 18 -29.79 -24.48 2.46
N SER A 19 -29.05 -23.37 2.36
CA SER A 19 -29.30 -22.17 3.17
C SER A 19 -30.33 -21.26 2.52
N ALA A 20 -31.18 -20.65 3.34
CA ALA A 20 -32.14 -19.62 2.94
C ALA A 20 -31.98 -18.41 3.88
N VAL A 21 -31.48 -17.29 3.35
CA VAL A 21 -31.13 -16.12 4.16
C VAL A 21 -31.87 -14.88 3.62
N PRO A 22 -32.57 -14.11 4.47
CA PRO A 22 -33.17 -12.86 4.04
C PRO A 22 -32.08 -11.87 3.61
N VAL A 23 -32.31 -11.17 2.50
CA VAL A 23 -31.39 -10.18 1.93
C VAL A 23 -32.10 -8.89 1.59
N THR A 24 -31.38 -7.78 1.75
CA THR A 24 -31.78 -6.48 1.19
C THR A 24 -31.03 -6.26 -0.12
N VAL A 25 -31.76 -6.02 -1.20
CA VAL A 25 -31.22 -5.72 -2.53
C VAL A 25 -30.99 -4.22 -2.67
N ARG A 26 -29.80 -3.84 -3.15
CA ARG A 26 -29.48 -2.49 -3.59
C ARG A 26 -28.94 -2.56 -5.02
N PRO A 27 -29.68 -2.09 -6.03
CA PRO A 27 -29.22 -2.08 -7.41
C PRO A 27 -27.94 -1.25 -7.56
N LEU A 28 -27.01 -1.73 -8.37
CA LEU A 28 -25.79 -1.01 -8.75
C LEU A 28 -25.81 -0.59 -10.22
N GLY A 29 -26.31 -1.50 -11.09
CA GLY A 29 -26.51 -1.30 -12.52
C GLY A 29 -27.73 -2.08 -13.03
N GLU A 30 -27.69 -2.48 -14.30
CA GLU A 30 -28.79 -3.21 -14.96
C GLU A 30 -28.91 -4.65 -14.47
N ASP A 31 -27.78 -5.36 -14.32
CA ASP A 31 -27.70 -6.77 -13.92
C ASP A 31 -26.92 -6.98 -12.61
N THR A 32 -26.26 -5.95 -12.10
CA THR A 32 -25.50 -6.00 -10.85
C THR A 32 -26.28 -5.39 -9.68
N ALA A 33 -26.35 -6.12 -8.58
CA ALA A 33 -26.90 -5.65 -7.32
C ALA A 33 -25.99 -6.00 -6.13
N ARG A 34 -26.01 -5.15 -5.10
CA ARG A 34 -25.44 -5.46 -3.80
C ARG A 34 -26.50 -6.09 -2.91
N LEU A 35 -26.16 -7.24 -2.35
CA LEU A 35 -26.99 -7.92 -1.35
C LEU A 35 -26.44 -7.67 0.05
N ARG A 36 -27.28 -7.21 0.98
CA ARG A 36 -26.99 -7.22 2.41
C ARG A 36 -27.67 -8.43 3.03
N LEU A 37 -26.88 -9.39 3.50
CA LEU A 37 -27.38 -10.61 4.10
C LEU A 37 -27.77 -10.38 5.57
N GLY A 38 -28.87 -11.00 6.00
CA GLY A 38 -29.30 -10.99 7.40
C GLY A 38 -28.36 -11.79 8.32
N THR A 39 -27.65 -12.77 7.76
CA THR A 39 -26.67 -13.60 8.47
C THR A 39 -25.46 -13.83 7.57
N SER A 40 -24.26 -13.90 8.16
CA SER A 40 -23.03 -14.21 7.42
C SER A 40 -23.08 -15.60 6.79
N LEU A 41 -22.67 -15.70 5.52
CA LEU A 41 -22.52 -16.95 4.78
C LEU A 41 -21.09 -17.10 4.26
N PRO A 42 -20.55 -18.33 4.19
CA PRO A 42 -19.19 -18.59 3.69
C PRO A 42 -19.17 -18.61 2.15
N LEU A 43 -19.49 -17.48 1.53
CA LEU A 43 -19.55 -17.34 0.07
C LEU A 43 -18.15 -17.18 -0.53
N ARG A 44 -18.00 -17.64 -1.77
CA ARG A 44 -16.85 -17.45 -2.66
C ARG A 44 -17.27 -16.76 -3.96
N VAL A 45 -16.31 -16.11 -4.61
CA VAL A 45 -16.48 -15.56 -5.95
C VAL A 45 -16.78 -16.71 -6.92
N GLY A 46 -17.79 -16.52 -7.75
CA GLY A 46 -18.29 -17.54 -8.67
C GLY A 46 -19.40 -18.44 -8.10
N ASP A 47 -19.72 -18.34 -6.81
CA ASP A 47 -20.84 -19.10 -6.23
C ASP A 47 -22.16 -18.71 -6.91
N GLY A 48 -22.93 -19.71 -7.33
CA GLY A 48 -24.28 -19.54 -7.86
C GLY A 48 -25.33 -19.56 -6.77
N ALA A 49 -26.33 -18.68 -6.88
CA ALA A 49 -27.43 -18.57 -5.93
C ALA A 49 -28.75 -18.18 -6.61
N LEU A 50 -29.85 -18.32 -5.89
CA LEU A 50 -31.18 -17.92 -6.34
C LEU A 50 -31.78 -16.89 -5.40
N LEU A 51 -32.41 -15.86 -5.97
CA LEU A 51 -33.24 -14.92 -5.22
C LEU A 51 -34.69 -15.36 -5.34
N ARG A 52 -35.35 -15.54 -4.20
CA ARG A 52 -36.77 -15.89 -4.10
C ARG A 52 -37.56 -14.77 -3.44
N ASP A 53 -38.70 -14.44 -4.02
CA ASP A 53 -39.70 -13.57 -3.40
C ASP A 53 -40.74 -14.45 -2.68
N PRO A 54 -40.74 -14.49 -1.34
CA PRO A 54 -41.71 -15.28 -0.59
C PRO A 54 -43.14 -14.75 -0.72
N GLY A 55 -43.32 -13.44 -0.93
CA GLY A 55 -44.64 -12.81 -1.06
C GLY A 55 -45.28 -13.07 -2.42
N ARG A 56 -44.48 -13.22 -3.48
CA ARG A 56 -44.95 -13.52 -4.84
C ARG A 56 -44.84 -15.00 -5.23
N HIS A 57 -44.27 -15.83 -4.34
CA HIS A 57 -43.94 -17.24 -4.62
C HIS A 57 -43.12 -17.43 -5.92
N SER A 58 -42.29 -16.45 -6.28
CA SER A 58 -41.52 -16.45 -7.53
C SER A 58 -40.02 -16.46 -7.27
N ILE A 59 -39.25 -16.80 -8.31
CA ILE A 59 -37.78 -16.72 -8.33
C ILE A 59 -37.41 -15.64 -9.35
N PRO A 60 -37.35 -14.36 -8.95
CA PRO A 60 -37.12 -13.26 -9.90
C PRO A 60 -35.74 -13.33 -10.58
N ALA A 61 -34.73 -13.89 -9.92
CA ALA A 61 -33.39 -13.98 -10.52
C ALA A 61 -32.53 -15.12 -9.97
N GLY A 62 -31.70 -15.69 -10.85
CA GLY A 62 -30.48 -16.41 -10.47
C GLY A 62 -29.28 -15.47 -10.55
N VAL A 63 -28.43 -15.51 -9.52
CA VAL A 63 -27.30 -14.61 -9.33
C VAL A 63 -25.99 -15.38 -9.19
N ILE A 64 -24.89 -14.72 -9.50
CA ILE A 64 -23.53 -15.22 -9.25
C ILE A 64 -22.82 -14.24 -8.31
N VAL A 65 -22.00 -14.74 -7.40
CA VAL A 65 -21.26 -13.90 -6.47
C VAL A 65 -20.04 -13.32 -7.18
N LEU A 66 -20.04 -12.01 -7.41
CA LEU A 66 -18.92 -11.30 -8.04
C LEU A 66 -17.87 -10.82 -7.02
N ASP A 67 -18.29 -10.55 -5.79
CA ASP A 67 -17.42 -10.01 -4.75
C ASP A 67 -17.96 -10.34 -3.34
N VAL A 68 -17.09 -10.88 -2.50
CA VAL A 68 -17.39 -11.28 -1.10
C VAL A 68 -16.92 -10.26 -0.07
N ARG A 69 -16.15 -9.26 -0.46
CA ARG A 69 -15.68 -8.14 0.39
C ARG A 69 -15.97 -6.77 -0.26
N PRO A 70 -17.25 -6.43 -0.50
CA PRO A 70 -17.60 -5.19 -1.20
C PRO A 70 -17.31 -3.93 -0.37
N PRO A 71 -16.61 -2.92 -0.96
CA PRO A 71 -16.29 -1.67 -0.26
C PRO A 71 -17.56 -0.87 0.06
N ARG A 72 -17.45 0.12 0.95
CA ARG A 72 -18.57 1.03 1.24
C ARG A 72 -18.80 1.97 0.06
N LEU A 73 -20.06 2.19 -0.31
CA LEU A 73 -20.44 3.14 -1.36
C LEU A 73 -20.79 4.48 -0.72
N THR A 74 -19.84 5.43 -0.72
CA THR A 74 -19.92 6.67 0.08
C THR A 74 -20.30 7.91 -0.70
N ARG A 75 -20.04 7.96 -2.02
CA ARG A 75 -20.25 9.15 -2.86
C ARG A 75 -21.32 8.93 -3.94
N ARG A 76 -21.87 10.02 -4.48
CA ARG A 76 -22.74 9.98 -5.67
C ARG A 76 -21.96 9.35 -6.84
N GLY A 77 -22.62 8.47 -7.60
CA GLY A 77 -22.01 7.71 -8.69
C GLY A 77 -21.18 6.49 -8.27
N ALA A 78 -20.99 6.23 -6.96
CA ALA A 78 -20.24 5.06 -6.51
C ALA A 78 -20.89 3.73 -6.91
N ALA A 79 -22.22 3.68 -7.04
CA ALA A 79 -22.93 2.49 -7.47
C ALA A 79 -22.63 2.14 -8.94
N ALA A 80 -22.77 3.11 -9.86
CA ALA A 80 -22.46 2.93 -11.28
C ALA A 80 -20.97 2.64 -11.52
N ALA A 81 -20.07 3.32 -10.79
CA ALA A 81 -18.64 3.00 -10.86
C ALA A 81 -18.35 1.57 -10.39
N ARG A 82 -19.08 1.09 -9.36
CA ARG A 82 -18.93 -0.27 -8.88
C ARG A 82 -19.49 -1.31 -9.84
N ASP A 83 -20.59 -1.00 -10.52
CA ASP A 83 -21.15 -1.85 -11.59
C ASP A 83 -20.12 -2.05 -12.72
N GLU A 84 -19.49 -0.97 -13.19
CA GLU A 84 -18.44 -1.05 -14.21
C GLU A 84 -17.25 -1.90 -13.76
N GLU A 85 -16.75 -1.64 -12.54
CA GLU A 85 -15.61 -2.37 -11.98
C GLU A 85 -15.86 -3.88 -11.80
N LEU A 86 -17.12 -4.29 -11.67
CA LEU A 86 -17.51 -5.69 -11.49
C LEU A 86 -17.71 -6.44 -12.81
N ARG A 87 -17.69 -5.75 -13.97
CA ARG A 87 -17.73 -6.39 -15.29
C ARG A 87 -16.50 -7.28 -15.53
N GLU A 88 -15.35 -6.89 -14.99
CA GLU A 88 -14.11 -7.67 -15.02
C GLU A 88 -14.06 -8.70 -13.86
N ALA A 89 -14.80 -9.79 -13.99
CA ALA A 89 -14.94 -10.81 -12.95
C ALA A 89 -13.80 -11.86 -12.89
N ASP A 90 -12.66 -11.60 -13.54
CA ASP A 90 -11.52 -12.53 -13.55
C ASP A 90 -10.55 -12.32 -12.38
N ALA A 91 -9.56 -13.21 -12.27
CA ALA A 91 -8.59 -13.17 -11.18
C ALA A 91 -7.70 -11.91 -11.20
N ALA A 92 -7.38 -11.40 -12.39
CA ALA A 92 -6.61 -10.18 -12.56
C ALA A 92 -7.42 -8.96 -12.12
N GLY A 93 -8.69 -8.87 -12.53
CA GLY A 93 -9.64 -7.88 -12.08
C GLY A 93 -9.80 -7.91 -10.56
N GLU A 94 -9.93 -9.08 -9.95
CA GLU A 94 -9.99 -9.18 -8.49
C GLU A 94 -8.72 -8.64 -7.82
N LEU A 95 -7.53 -9.01 -8.31
CA LEU A 95 -6.28 -8.48 -7.77
C LEU A 95 -6.19 -6.96 -7.93
N ARG A 96 -6.60 -6.42 -9.09
CA ARG A 96 -6.66 -4.98 -9.37
C ARG A 96 -7.57 -4.25 -8.37
N ARG A 97 -8.74 -4.80 -8.08
CA ARG A 97 -9.69 -4.24 -7.09
C ARG A 97 -9.12 -4.19 -5.68
N ARG A 98 -8.27 -5.15 -5.31
CA ARG A 98 -7.63 -5.20 -3.99
C ARG A 98 -6.36 -4.36 -3.92
N GLY A 99 -5.63 -4.24 -5.03
CA GLY A 99 -4.32 -3.59 -5.11
C GLY A 99 -3.22 -4.40 -4.43
N LEU A 100 -3.43 -4.75 -3.16
CA LEU A 100 -2.58 -5.63 -2.34
C LEU A 100 -3.46 -6.62 -1.57
N ILE A 101 -3.14 -7.90 -1.66
CA ILE A 101 -3.84 -8.95 -0.93
C ILE A 101 -2.92 -10.13 -0.65
N ARG A 102 -3.14 -10.85 0.43
CA ARG A 102 -2.45 -12.12 0.66
C ARG A 102 -3.00 -13.21 -0.27
N ARG A 103 -2.13 -14.03 -0.83
CA ARG A 103 -2.50 -15.19 -1.66
C ARG A 103 -3.45 -16.12 -0.92
N SER A 104 -3.22 -16.37 0.36
CA SER A 104 -4.13 -17.15 1.21
C SER A 104 -5.54 -16.55 1.29
N GLU A 105 -5.67 -15.22 1.35
CA GLU A 105 -6.98 -14.54 1.37
C GLU A 105 -7.68 -14.62 0.01
N LEU A 106 -6.94 -14.44 -1.09
CA LEU A 106 -7.50 -14.54 -2.44
C LEU A 106 -8.03 -15.96 -2.72
N LEU A 107 -7.28 -16.98 -2.30
CA LEU A 107 -7.71 -18.38 -2.35
C LEU A 107 -8.96 -18.64 -1.47
N ALA A 108 -9.01 -18.07 -0.27
CA ALA A 108 -10.16 -18.18 0.62
C ALA A 108 -11.44 -17.57 -0.01
N MET A 109 -11.28 -16.53 -0.83
CA MET A 109 -12.34 -15.92 -1.63
C MET A 109 -12.75 -16.74 -2.85
N GLY A 110 -12.06 -17.86 -3.15
CA GLY A 110 -12.33 -18.71 -4.30
C GLY A 110 -11.65 -18.29 -5.59
N VAL A 111 -10.71 -17.36 -5.53
CA VAL A 111 -10.00 -16.84 -6.71
C VAL A 111 -8.59 -17.42 -6.77
N THR A 112 -8.27 -18.04 -7.91
CA THR A 112 -6.91 -18.54 -8.17
C THR A 112 -5.97 -17.36 -8.43
N PRO A 113 -4.82 -17.26 -7.74
CA PRO A 113 -3.86 -16.19 -7.95
C PRO A 113 -3.41 -16.09 -9.41
N PRO A 114 -3.46 -14.89 -10.03
CA PRO A 114 -3.07 -14.71 -11.43
C PRO A 114 -1.54 -14.62 -11.62
N ALA A 115 -0.77 -14.45 -10.53
CA ALA A 115 0.67 -14.27 -10.53
C ALA A 115 1.28 -14.77 -9.21
N ASP A 116 2.61 -14.84 -9.18
CA ASP A 116 3.36 -15.16 -7.97
C ASP A 116 3.40 -13.97 -6.99
N PRO A 117 3.53 -14.23 -5.67
CA PRO A 117 3.70 -13.19 -4.67
C PRO A 117 4.92 -12.30 -4.93
N VAL A 118 4.78 -10.99 -4.71
CA VAL A 118 5.91 -10.05 -4.77
C VAL A 118 6.87 -10.22 -3.59
N THR A 119 6.36 -10.69 -2.44
CA THR A 119 7.14 -11.06 -1.26
C THR A 119 6.29 -11.88 -0.30
N GLY A 120 6.86 -12.92 0.30
CA GLY A 120 6.14 -13.82 1.21
C GLY A 120 4.84 -14.33 0.59
N ASP A 121 3.70 -14.01 1.21
CA ASP A 121 2.36 -14.36 0.73
C ASP A 121 1.64 -13.18 0.03
N TRP A 122 2.29 -12.04 -0.17
CA TRP A 122 1.65 -10.84 -0.71
C TRP A 122 1.61 -10.83 -2.24
N LEU A 123 0.41 -10.72 -2.80
CA LEU A 123 0.15 -10.42 -4.21
C LEU A 123 -0.07 -8.92 -4.36
N ALA A 124 0.40 -8.37 -5.46
CA ALA A 124 0.19 -6.98 -5.82
C ALA A 124 -0.29 -6.87 -7.27
N ASP A 125 -1.27 -6.00 -7.51
CA ASP A 125 -1.61 -5.59 -8.87
C ASP A 125 -0.39 -4.91 -9.51
N PRO A 126 -0.01 -5.25 -10.77
CA PRO A 126 1.19 -4.71 -11.39
C PRO A 126 1.23 -3.18 -11.49
N ASP A 127 0.10 -2.55 -11.81
CA ASP A 127 0.00 -1.10 -11.98
C ASP A 127 0.07 -0.39 -10.62
N HIS A 128 -0.63 -0.94 -9.63
CA HIS A 128 -0.53 -0.48 -8.24
C HIS A 128 0.89 -0.62 -7.68
N TRP A 129 1.55 -1.75 -7.95
CA TRP A 129 2.92 -2.01 -7.53
C TRP A 129 3.91 -1.02 -8.17
N ALA A 130 3.74 -0.70 -9.46
CA ALA A 130 4.52 0.33 -10.14
C ALA A 130 4.33 1.71 -9.50
N THR A 131 3.08 2.10 -9.23
CA THR A 131 2.74 3.35 -8.55
C THR A 131 3.41 3.44 -7.16
N LEU A 132 3.44 2.34 -6.41
CA LEU A 132 4.11 2.29 -5.10
C LEU A 132 5.62 2.45 -5.20
N ARG A 133 6.28 1.91 -6.25
CA ARG A 133 7.72 2.11 -6.47
C ARG A 133 8.06 3.58 -6.73
N GLU A 134 7.30 4.23 -7.60
CA GLU A 134 7.48 5.66 -7.90
C GLU A 134 7.29 6.52 -6.64
N ARG A 135 6.22 6.23 -5.88
CA ARG A 135 5.96 6.92 -4.61
C ARG A 135 7.05 6.66 -3.58
N LEU A 136 7.62 5.46 -3.50
CA LEU A 136 8.72 5.16 -2.58
C LEU A 136 9.94 6.05 -2.90
N GLY A 137 10.30 6.17 -4.18
CA GLY A 137 11.37 7.06 -4.63
C GLY A 137 11.11 8.51 -4.22
N ALA A 138 9.91 9.02 -4.50
CA ALA A 138 9.54 10.39 -4.12
C ALA A 138 9.62 10.64 -2.61
N VAL A 139 9.13 9.70 -1.78
CA VAL A 139 9.17 9.83 -0.32
C VAL A 139 10.61 9.81 0.22
N VAL A 140 11.50 9.00 -0.37
CA VAL A 140 12.91 8.96 0.01
C VAL A 140 13.62 10.27 -0.33
N GLU A 141 13.43 10.79 -1.55
CA GLU A 141 14.03 12.07 -1.97
C GLU A 141 13.49 13.24 -1.12
N GLU A 142 12.18 13.26 -0.86
CA GLU A 142 11.56 14.29 -0.02
C GLU A 142 12.10 14.23 1.43
N HIS A 143 12.30 13.03 1.97
CA HIS A 143 12.90 12.85 3.28
C HIS A 143 14.33 13.40 3.32
N ALA A 144 15.16 13.06 2.34
CA ALA A 144 16.54 13.53 2.24
C ALA A 144 16.63 15.05 2.13
N ALA A 145 15.78 15.66 1.29
CA ALA A 145 15.71 17.11 1.14
C ALA A 145 15.30 17.83 2.45
N ARG A 146 14.40 17.23 3.23
CA ARG A 146 13.97 17.76 4.54
C ARG A 146 14.99 17.52 5.66
N HIS A 147 15.84 16.49 5.53
CA HIS A 147 16.83 16.13 6.54
C HIS A 147 18.23 15.98 5.93
N PRO A 148 18.88 17.08 5.50
CA PRO A 148 20.19 17.00 4.85
C PRO A 148 21.28 16.32 5.70
N LEU A 149 21.17 16.36 7.03
CA LEU A 149 22.11 15.74 7.95
C LEU A 149 21.80 14.26 8.26
N ASP A 150 20.59 13.77 7.95
CA ASP A 150 20.18 12.37 8.12
C ASP A 150 19.30 11.97 6.92
N PRO A 151 19.90 11.75 5.73
CA PRO A 151 19.13 11.55 4.50
C PRO A 151 18.48 10.16 4.40
N GLY A 152 18.84 9.22 5.28
CA GLY A 152 18.36 7.85 5.23
C GLY A 152 16.97 7.69 5.81
N LEU A 153 15.97 7.43 4.97
CA LEU A 153 14.59 7.21 5.42
C LEU A 153 14.46 5.85 6.14
N PRO A 154 14.03 5.79 7.41
CA PRO A 154 13.77 4.52 8.09
C PRO A 154 12.69 3.70 7.40
N LEU A 155 12.89 2.37 7.32
CA LEU A 155 11.97 1.45 6.63
C LEU A 155 10.52 1.54 7.17
N GLU A 156 10.36 1.69 8.49
CA GLU A 156 9.04 1.86 9.12
C GLU A 156 8.37 3.19 8.73
N ALA A 157 9.14 4.26 8.60
CA ALA A 157 8.61 5.55 8.15
C ALA A 157 8.15 5.47 6.68
N ALA A 158 8.90 4.75 5.83
CA ALA A 158 8.50 4.48 4.45
C ALA A 158 7.20 3.64 4.38
N ARG A 159 7.08 2.58 5.21
CA ARG A 159 5.87 1.77 5.32
C ARG A 159 4.65 2.62 5.65
N GLN A 160 4.78 3.50 6.65
CA GLN A 160 3.70 4.39 7.08
C GLN A 160 3.34 5.41 5.99
N ALA A 161 4.34 6.05 5.36
CA ALA A 161 4.12 7.03 4.30
C ALA A 161 3.41 6.44 3.06
N LEU A 162 3.68 5.18 2.74
CA LEU A 162 3.04 4.45 1.65
C LEU A 162 1.71 3.80 2.04
N GLY A 163 1.37 3.77 3.33
CA GLY A 163 0.16 3.10 3.83
C GLY A 163 0.22 1.57 3.68
N LEU A 164 1.42 0.98 3.70
CA LEU A 164 1.60 -0.46 3.48
C LEU A 164 1.35 -1.27 4.75
N PRO A 165 0.76 -2.47 4.65
CA PRO A 165 0.46 -3.30 5.82
C PRO A 165 1.71 -3.95 6.44
N ASP A 166 2.80 -4.09 5.69
CA ASP A 166 3.96 -4.90 6.07
C ASP A 166 5.28 -4.25 5.63
N ARG A 167 6.35 -4.42 6.41
CA ARG A 167 7.71 -3.91 6.09
C ARG A 167 8.35 -4.67 4.94
N SER A 168 8.06 -5.96 4.79
CA SER A 168 8.57 -6.80 3.71
C SER A 168 8.17 -6.27 2.32
N LEU A 169 7.03 -5.58 2.22
CA LEU A 169 6.61 -4.90 0.99
C LEU A 169 7.53 -3.74 0.65
N VAL A 170 7.98 -2.96 1.64
CA VAL A 170 8.93 -1.87 1.42
C VAL A 170 10.28 -2.42 0.98
N GLU A 171 10.76 -3.49 1.61
CA GLU A 171 12.00 -4.16 1.22
C GLU A 171 11.92 -4.67 -0.22
N ALA A 172 10.83 -5.34 -0.59
CA ALA A 172 10.58 -5.82 -1.94
C ALA A 172 10.51 -4.68 -2.98
N LEU A 173 9.85 -3.56 -2.64
CA LEU A 173 9.84 -2.35 -3.48
C LEU A 173 11.26 -1.80 -3.67
N SER A 174 12.04 -1.74 -2.59
CA SER A 174 13.41 -1.20 -2.61
C SER A 174 14.35 -2.05 -3.46
N ALA A 175 14.26 -3.37 -3.36
CA ALA A 175 15.08 -4.30 -4.15
C ALA A 175 14.79 -4.21 -5.66
N GLN A 176 13.58 -3.80 -6.03
CA GLN A 176 13.15 -3.60 -7.42
C GLN A 176 13.34 -2.15 -7.91
N SER A 177 13.91 -1.27 -7.09
CA SER A 177 14.07 0.16 -7.39
C SER A 177 15.55 0.51 -7.54
N PRO A 178 16.12 0.53 -8.76
CA PRO A 178 17.57 0.67 -8.96
C PRO A 178 18.15 2.01 -8.46
N GLY A 179 17.33 3.03 -8.27
CA GLY A 179 17.73 4.32 -7.71
C GLY A 179 17.78 4.37 -6.18
N LEU A 180 17.35 3.30 -5.49
CA LEU A 180 17.30 3.23 -4.04
C LEU A 180 18.36 2.28 -3.50
N ARG A 181 19.02 2.68 -2.42
CA ARG A 181 19.94 1.85 -1.66
C ARG A 181 19.36 1.56 -0.29
N TYR A 182 19.33 0.29 0.07
CA TYR A 182 18.96 -0.15 1.42
C TYR A 182 20.22 -0.47 2.22
N SER A 183 20.39 0.17 3.37
CA SER A 183 21.49 -0.08 4.29
C SER A 183 21.03 0.14 5.74
N GLU A 184 21.33 -0.81 6.62
CA GLU A 184 21.05 -0.70 8.07
C GLU A 184 19.60 -0.31 8.41
N GLY A 185 18.61 -0.85 7.69
CA GLY A 185 17.19 -0.53 7.94
C GLY A 185 16.75 0.84 7.42
N ARG A 186 17.59 1.50 6.62
CA ARG A 186 17.32 2.81 6.02
C ARG A 186 17.41 2.76 4.50
N LEU A 187 16.62 3.61 3.86
CA LEU A 187 16.55 3.80 2.42
C LEU A 187 17.18 5.12 2.03
N TYR A 188 18.04 5.08 1.04
CA TYR A 188 18.76 6.22 0.51
C TYR A 188 18.45 6.37 -0.98
N GLY A 189 18.17 7.58 -1.41
CA GLY A 189 17.96 7.93 -2.82
C GLY A 189 19.25 8.46 -3.44
N SER A 190 19.11 9.51 -4.23
CA SER A 190 20.20 10.25 -4.86
C SER A 190 21.20 10.77 -3.81
N GLN A 191 20.69 11.26 -2.68
CA GLN A 191 21.48 11.71 -1.54
C GLN A 191 21.70 10.56 -0.56
N ALA A 192 22.80 9.82 -0.74
CA ALA A 192 23.17 8.73 0.16
C ALA A 192 24.02 9.18 1.36
N ARG A 193 24.59 10.39 1.32
CA ARG A 193 25.46 10.92 2.36
C ARG A 193 24.89 12.22 2.93
N PRO A 194 25.12 12.50 4.23
CA PRO A 194 24.77 13.78 4.80
C PRO A 194 25.41 14.94 4.02
N THR A 195 24.62 15.97 3.76
CA THR A 195 25.12 17.23 3.20
C THR A 195 25.27 18.23 4.35
N LEU A 196 26.52 18.58 4.65
CA LEU A 196 26.83 19.55 5.71
C LEU A 196 26.42 20.97 5.26
N PRO A 197 25.76 21.76 6.12
CA PRO A 197 25.55 23.18 5.86
C PRO A 197 26.88 23.91 5.62
N PRO A 198 26.94 24.96 4.76
CA PRO A 198 28.20 25.64 4.42
C PRO A 198 29.02 26.10 5.63
N ARG A 199 28.33 26.57 6.68
CA ARG A 199 28.97 26.96 7.95
C ARG A 199 29.68 25.79 8.64
N ILE A 200 29.07 24.61 8.62
CA ILE A 200 29.62 23.40 9.23
C ILE A 200 30.74 22.82 8.37
N ALA A 201 30.59 22.84 7.06
CA ALA A 201 31.67 22.47 6.14
C ALA A 201 32.92 23.35 6.35
N ALA A 202 32.74 24.67 6.49
CA ALA A 202 33.85 25.59 6.80
C ALA A 202 34.49 25.32 8.17
N ALA A 203 33.68 24.98 9.18
CA ALA A 203 34.18 24.58 10.50
C ALA A 203 35.00 23.28 10.44
N VAL A 204 34.55 22.28 9.68
CA VAL A 204 35.28 21.03 9.45
C VAL A 204 36.59 21.27 8.70
N GLU A 205 36.59 22.11 7.68
CA GLU A 205 37.82 22.49 6.96
C GLU A 205 38.84 23.22 7.86
N ALA A 206 38.37 24.07 8.80
CA ALA A 206 39.26 24.67 9.79
C ALA A 206 39.92 23.61 10.70
N VAL A 207 39.15 22.61 11.15
CA VAL A 207 39.69 21.49 11.93
C VAL A 207 40.70 20.68 11.12
N ARG A 208 40.42 20.40 9.84
CA ARG A 208 41.35 19.70 8.94
C ARG A 208 42.64 20.48 8.72
N ALA A 209 42.55 21.81 8.58
CA ALA A 209 43.71 22.67 8.45
C ALA A 209 44.58 22.67 9.72
N ASP A 210 43.96 22.73 10.90
CA ASP A 210 44.65 22.65 12.19
C ASP A 210 45.36 21.29 12.34
N LEU A 211 44.70 20.19 11.99
CA LEU A 211 45.28 18.84 12.00
C LEU A 211 46.40 18.66 10.95
N ALA A 212 46.28 19.26 9.77
CA ALA A 212 47.33 19.21 8.76
C ALA A 212 48.62 19.89 9.24
N GLN A 213 48.52 20.94 10.06
CA GLN A 213 49.66 21.60 10.70
C GLN A 213 50.19 20.80 11.89
N GLN A 214 49.32 20.15 12.67
CA GLN A 214 49.67 19.40 13.87
C GLN A 214 48.97 18.03 13.91
N PRO A 215 49.46 17.02 13.16
CA PRO A 215 48.72 15.76 12.90
C PRO A 215 48.34 14.95 14.13
N PHE A 216 49.12 15.04 15.20
CA PHE A 216 48.89 14.29 16.44
C PHE A 216 48.27 15.11 17.56
N ARG A 217 47.94 16.39 17.29
CA ARG A 217 47.26 17.24 18.27
C ARG A 217 45.77 17.22 18.02
N ALA A 218 45.08 16.38 18.78
CA ALA A 218 43.62 16.34 18.76
C ALA A 218 43.02 17.74 19.05
N PRO A 219 41.96 18.16 18.35
CA PRO A 219 41.31 19.44 18.62
C PRO A 219 40.71 19.43 20.02
N GLU A 220 40.94 20.51 20.77
CA GLU A 220 40.40 20.65 22.12
C GLU A 220 38.89 20.91 22.08
N ALA A 221 38.14 20.44 23.09
CA ALA A 221 36.68 20.58 23.13
C ALA A 221 36.20 22.05 23.05
N GLY A 222 36.97 22.99 23.62
CA GLY A 222 36.68 24.42 23.52
C GLY A 222 36.77 24.94 22.08
N ARG A 223 37.76 24.47 21.31
CA ARG A 223 37.95 24.83 19.90
C ARG A 223 36.80 24.31 19.02
N LEU A 224 36.35 23.08 19.27
CA LEU A 224 35.18 22.52 18.58
C LEU A 224 33.90 23.30 18.90
N ALA A 225 33.73 23.71 20.17
CA ALA A 225 32.60 24.54 20.59
C ALA A 225 32.62 25.94 19.95
N GLU A 226 33.79 26.59 19.85
CA GLU A 226 33.96 27.87 19.14
C GLU A 226 33.56 27.79 17.66
N LEU A 227 33.89 26.68 17.01
CA LEU A 227 33.53 26.41 15.63
C LEU A 227 32.05 25.99 15.47
N GLY A 228 31.32 25.82 16.57
CA GLY A 228 29.93 25.39 16.60
C GLY A 228 29.73 23.93 16.22
N LEU A 229 30.78 23.10 16.36
CA LEU A 229 30.73 21.67 16.09
C LEU A 229 30.33 20.92 17.37
N ASP A 230 29.07 20.50 17.44
CA ASP A 230 28.60 19.58 18.47
C ASP A 230 28.84 18.11 18.06
N ALA A 231 28.59 17.18 18.98
CA ALA A 231 28.78 15.75 18.73
C ALA A 231 27.95 15.21 17.55
N LYS A 232 26.76 15.79 17.30
CA LYS A 232 25.87 15.38 16.22
C LYS A 232 26.41 15.83 14.86
N LEU A 233 26.95 17.05 14.80
CA LEU A 233 27.55 17.62 13.59
C LEU A 233 28.89 16.96 13.26
N LEU A 234 29.67 16.56 14.27
CA LEU A 234 30.87 15.75 14.08
C LEU A 234 30.54 14.36 13.51
N ALA A 235 29.55 13.67 14.07
CA ALA A 235 29.09 12.39 13.54
C ALA A 235 28.54 12.52 12.10
N ALA A 236 27.81 13.61 11.80
CA ALA A 236 27.36 13.89 10.44
C ALA A 236 28.51 14.20 9.48
N ALA A 237 29.59 14.84 9.95
CA ALA A 237 30.78 15.12 9.15
C ALA A 237 31.58 13.85 8.85
N GLU A 238 31.74 12.96 9.82
CA GLU A 238 32.31 11.61 9.62
C GLU A 238 31.47 10.80 8.63
N ALA A 239 30.14 10.76 8.81
CA ALA A 239 29.23 10.04 7.91
C ALA A 239 29.20 10.64 6.47
N ALA A 240 29.47 11.94 6.34
CA ALA A 240 29.68 12.58 5.04
C ALA A 240 31.04 12.22 4.39
N GLY A 241 32.00 11.71 5.18
CA GLY A 241 33.38 11.46 4.78
C GLY A 241 34.23 12.73 4.74
N ALA A 242 33.88 13.74 5.53
CA ALA A 242 34.59 15.01 5.63
C ALA A 242 35.65 15.03 6.76
N LEU A 243 35.65 14.01 7.64
CA LEU A 243 36.63 13.79 8.71
C LEU A 243 37.24 12.39 8.60
#